data_AF-A0A7C9PR40-F1
#
_entry.id   AF-A0A7C9PR40-F1
#
_cell.length_a   1.000
_cell.length_b   1.000
_cell.length_c   1.000
_cell.angle_alpha   90.00
_cell.angle_beta   90.00
_cell.angle_gamma   90.00
#
_symmetry.space_group_name_H-M   'P 1'
#
loop_
_entity.id
_entity.type
_entity.pdbx_description
1 polymer ?
#
loop_
_entity_poly.entity_id
_entity_poly.type
_entity_poly.pdbx_seq_one_letter_code
_entity_poly.pdbx_strand_id
1 'polypeptide(L)'
;MMRFLLDTNVVSELARPVPNPLVRANIDRFAGDLALASVSLHEMLYGALRLPESRKRRAVFAGLDYTRATMQILPYDEGAAIWHARERSQQGQSWFNAC
;
A
#
# COMPACT_ATOMS: atom_id res chain seq x y z
N MET A 1 -9.37 -12.54 9.73
CA MET A 1 -10.27 -12.03 8.67
C MET A 1 -9.72 -10.66 8.33
N MET A 2 -9.35 -10.36 7.09
CA MET A 2 -8.67 -9.09 6.77
C MET A 2 -9.59 -7.90 7.06
N ARG A 3 -9.12 -6.96 7.89
CA ARG A 3 -9.90 -5.79 8.36
C ARG A 3 -9.36 -4.48 7.84
N PHE A 4 -8.06 -4.42 7.54
CA PHE A 4 -7.40 -3.17 7.17
C PHE A 4 -6.59 -3.36 5.89
N LEU A 5 -6.82 -2.46 4.93
CA LEU A 5 -6.01 -2.33 3.73
C LEU A 5 -4.98 -1.22 3.98
N LEU A 6 -3.70 -1.55 3.90
CA LEU A 6 -2.63 -0.58 4.08
C LEU A 6 -2.42 0.25 2.81
N ASP A 7 -2.28 1.55 2.99
CA ASP A 7 -1.84 2.46 1.95
C ASP A 7 -0.30 2.43 1.80
N THR A 8 0.18 2.87 0.64
CA THR A 8 1.61 3.00 0.34
C THR A 8 2.37 3.80 1.38
N ASN A 9 1.79 4.87 1.89
CA ASN A 9 2.41 5.74 2.88
C ASN A 9 2.70 4.99 4.19
N VAL A 10 1.76 4.19 4.67
CA VAL A 10 1.91 3.41 5.92
C VAL A 10 3.04 2.40 5.79
N VAL A 11 3.11 1.70 4.66
CA VAL A 11 4.19 0.73 4.40
C VAL A 11 5.53 1.44 4.23
N SER A 12 5.57 2.59 3.55
CA SER A 12 6.79 3.38 3.41
C SER A 12 7.30 3.94 4.74
N GLU A 13 6.39 4.24 5.68
CA GLU A 13 6.73 4.68 7.04
C GLU A 13 7.47 3.59 7.82
N LEU A 14 7.11 2.31 7.66
CA LEU A 14 7.81 1.18 8.27
C LEU A 14 9.24 1.02 7.76
N ALA A 15 9.52 1.47 6.54
CA ALA A 15 10.85 1.42 5.96
C ALA A 15 11.76 2.56 6.44
N ARG A 16 11.25 3.50 7.24
CA ARG A 16 12.05 4.61 7.79
C ARG A 16 12.93 4.11 8.95
N PRO A 17 14.13 4.69 9.14
CA PRO A 17 15.02 4.33 10.25
C PRO A 17 14.36 4.46 11.64
N VAL A 18 13.51 5.46 11.80
CA VAL A 18 12.70 5.68 13.01
C VAL A 18 11.25 5.87 12.54
N PRO A 19 10.46 4.79 12.51
CA PRO A 19 9.05 4.87 12.13
C PRO A 19 8.25 5.56 13.24
N ASN A 20 7.12 6.18 12.87
CA ASN A 20 6.17 6.71 13.85
C ASN A 20 5.75 5.60 14.85
N PRO A 21 5.93 5.81 16.16
CA PRO A 21 5.61 4.81 17.18
C PRO A 21 4.16 4.33 17.14
N LEU A 22 3.21 5.22 16.80
CA LEU A 22 1.80 4.86 16.68
C LEU A 22 1.53 3.94 15.48
N VAL A 23 2.20 4.19 14.36
CA VAL A 23 2.11 3.32 13.18
C VAL A 23 2.66 1.94 13.52
N ARG A 24 3.84 1.89 14.15
CA ARG A 24 4.45 0.63 14.60
C ARG A 24 3.53 -0.14 15.56
N ALA A 25 3.01 0.53 16.59
CA ALA A 25 2.12 -0.08 17.57
C ALA A 25 0.83 -0.63 16.95
N ASN A 26 0.24 0.09 15.98
CA ASN A 26 -0.96 -0.38 15.30
C ASN A 26 -0.68 -1.57 14.38
N ILE A 27 0.46 -1.60 13.69
CA ILE A 27 0.82 -2.77 12.88
C ILE A 27 1.01 -4.01 13.75
N ASP A 28 1.73 -3.88 14.85
CA ASP A 28 1.92 -5.00 15.78
C ASP A 28 0.58 -5.44 16.39
N ARG A 29 -0.33 -4.50 16.71
CA ARG A 29 -1.66 -4.78 17.26
C ARG A 29 -2.60 -5.51 16.29
N PHE A 30 -2.56 -5.17 15.01
CA PHE A 30 -3.47 -5.71 13.99
C PHE A 30 -2.79 -6.74 13.08
N ALA A 31 -1.60 -7.22 13.45
CA ALA A 31 -0.89 -8.26 12.72
C ALA A 31 -1.80 -9.46 12.44
N GLY A 32 -1.84 -9.91 11.18
CA GLY A 32 -2.73 -10.98 10.72
C GLY A 32 -4.11 -10.53 10.20
N ASP A 33 -4.49 -9.26 10.38
CA ASP A 33 -5.69 -8.67 9.77
C ASP A 33 -5.36 -7.51 8.80
N LEU A 34 -4.08 -7.33 8.50
CA LEU A 34 -3.56 -6.35 7.55
C LEU A 34 -3.37 -6.99 6.17
N ALA A 35 -3.77 -6.27 5.13
CA ALA A 35 -3.51 -6.62 3.75
C ALA A 35 -2.96 -5.41 2.97
N LEU A 36 -2.33 -5.68 1.83
CA LEU A 36 -1.82 -4.67 0.91
C LEU A 36 -2.45 -4.88 -0.48
N ALA A 37 -2.86 -3.80 -1.15
CA ALA A 37 -3.35 -3.89 -2.52
C ALA A 37 -2.20 -4.18 -3.50
N SER A 38 -2.44 -5.00 -4.52
CA SER A 38 -1.46 -5.26 -5.58
C SER A 38 -1.04 -3.99 -6.33
N VAL A 39 -1.94 -3.00 -6.42
CA VAL A 39 -1.66 -1.68 -7.00
C VAL A 39 -0.63 -0.92 -6.16
N SER A 40 -0.81 -0.88 -4.83
CA SER A 40 0.13 -0.26 -3.91
C SER A 40 1.50 -0.95 -3.94
N LEU A 41 1.52 -2.29 -4.04
CA LEU A 41 2.76 -3.05 -4.23
C LEU A 41 3.47 -2.65 -5.54
N HIS A 42 2.72 -2.52 -6.64
CA HIS A 42 3.27 -2.06 -7.92
C HIS A 42 3.91 -0.67 -7.81
N GLU A 43 3.24 0.29 -7.18
CA GLU A 43 3.77 1.65 -7.00
C GLU A 43 5.09 1.67 -6.23
N MET A 44 5.18 0.88 -5.16
CA MET A 44 6.41 0.77 -4.38
C MET A 44 7.55 0.12 -5.17
N LEU A 45 7.27 -0.97 -5.88
CA LEU A 45 8.26 -1.65 -6.72
C LEU A 45 8.76 -0.73 -7.83
N TYR A 46 7.86 0.00 -8.48
CA TYR A 46 8.20 0.99 -9.49
C TYR A 46 9.11 2.09 -8.92
N GLY A 47 8.78 2.63 -7.74
CA GLY A 47 9.63 3.59 -7.03
C GLY A 47 11.02 3.01 -6.70
N ALA A 48 11.08 1.77 -6.21
CA ALA A 48 12.33 1.10 -5.85
C ALA A 48 13.24 0.82 -7.07
N LEU A 49 12.65 0.42 -8.21
CA LEU A 49 13.36 0.12 -9.46
C LEU A 49 13.99 1.36 -10.09
N ARG A 50 13.44 2.56 -9.84
CA ARG A 50 13.98 3.83 -10.34
C ARG A 50 15.14 4.38 -9.53
N LEU A 51 15.44 3.80 -8.37
CA LEU A 51 16.59 4.21 -7.58
C LEU A 51 17.89 3.67 -8.23
N PRO A 52 18.98 4.46 -8.24
CA PRO A 52 20.29 3.92 -8.59
C PRO A 52 20.71 2.85 -7.57
N GLU A 53 21.61 1.95 -7.98
CA GLU A 53 22.18 0.96 -7.08
C GLU A 53 22.81 1.64 -5.86
N SER A 54 22.21 1.39 -4.70
CA SER A 54 22.53 2.11 -3.47
C SER A 54 22.09 1.31 -2.26
N ARG A 55 22.64 1.66 -1.09
CA ARG A 55 22.19 1.11 0.20
C ARG A 55 20.69 1.35 0.42
N LYS A 56 20.20 2.53 0.00
CA LYS A 56 18.78 2.89 0.06
C LYS A 56 17.92 1.95 -0.79
N ARG A 57 18.29 1.71 -2.05
CA ARG A 57 17.57 0.79 -2.94
C ARG A 57 17.46 -0.61 -2.32
N ARG A 58 18.57 -1.16 -1.81
CA ARG A 58 18.57 -2.48 -1.14
C ARG A 58 17.66 -2.54 0.08
N ALA A 59 17.67 -1.50 0.92
CA ALA A 59 16.80 -1.42 2.09
C ALA A 59 15.30 -1.41 1.70
N VAL A 60 14.94 -0.68 0.64
CA VAL A 60 13.56 -0.66 0.14
C VAL A 60 13.13 -2.03 -0.37
N PHE A 61 13.96 -2.71 -1.18
CA PHE A 61 13.64 -4.06 -1.64
C PHE A 61 13.50 -5.06 -0.49
N ALA A 62 14.39 -5.01 0.51
CA ALA A 62 14.26 -5.87 1.70
C ALA A 62 12.95 -5.63 2.47
N GLY A 63 12.52 -4.37 2.60
CA GLY A 63 11.22 -4.03 3.20
C GLY A 63 10.04 -4.56 2.39
N LEU A 64 10.11 -4.50 1.05
CA LEU A 64 9.09 -5.05 0.17
C LEU A 64 9.01 -6.57 0.25
N ASP A 65 10.15 -7.26 0.29
CA ASP A 65 10.18 -8.71 0.44
C ASP A 65 9.62 -9.15 1.80
N TYR A 66 9.96 -8.43 2.88
CA TYR A 66 9.34 -8.66 4.19
C TYR A 66 7.82 -8.46 4.17
N THR A 67 7.35 -7.38 3.53
CA THR A 67 5.92 -7.08 3.41
C THR A 67 5.19 -8.20 2.66
N ARG A 68 5.75 -8.66 1.53
CA ARG A 68 5.20 -9.77 0.73
C ARG A 68 5.20 -11.11 1.47
N ALA A 69 6.12 -11.32 2.40
CA ALA A 69 6.21 -12.53 3.21
C ALA A 69 5.26 -12.51 4.41
N THR A 70 4.90 -11.34 4.93
CA THR A 70 4.16 -11.19 6.19
C THR A 70 2.72 -10.74 6.03
N MET A 71 2.35 -10.17 4.87
CA MET A 71 1.02 -9.64 4.60
C MET A 71 0.40 -10.29 3.38
N GLN A 72 -0.93 -10.44 3.42
CA GLN A 72 -1.68 -10.86 2.24
C GLN A 72 -1.71 -9.73 1.21
N ILE A 73 -1.35 -10.06 -0.03
CA ILE A 73 -1.50 -9.15 -1.17
C ILE A 73 -2.86 -9.42 -1.82
N LEU A 74 -3.74 -8.42 -1.82
CA LEU A 74 -5.04 -8.51 -2.48
C LEU A 74 -4.90 -8.16 -3.97
N PRO A 75 -5.34 -9.04 -4.89
CA PRO A 75 -5.29 -8.75 -6.31
C PRO A 75 -6.30 -7.64 -6.67
N TYR A 76 -5.96 -6.86 -7.69
CA TYR A 76 -6.94 -6.04 -8.39
C TYR A 76 -7.65 -6.91 -9.43
N ASP A 77 -8.72 -7.58 -8.99
CA ASP A 77 -9.53 -8.46 -9.82
C ASP A 77 -10.72 -7.74 -10.48
N GLU A 78 -11.57 -8.49 -11.18
CA GLU A 78 -12.76 -7.95 -11.83
C GLU A 78 -13.71 -7.26 -10.83
N GLY A 79 -13.86 -7.81 -9.62
CA GLY A 79 -14.70 -7.23 -8.57
C GLY A 79 -14.15 -5.87 -8.10
N ALA A 80 -12.85 -5.79 -7.85
CA ALA A 80 -12.17 -4.54 -7.53
C ALA A 80 -12.30 -3.52 -8.66
N ALA A 81 -12.19 -3.95 -9.92
CA ALA A 81 -12.32 -3.08 -11.09
C ALA A 81 -13.73 -2.48 -11.23
N ILE A 82 -14.77 -3.29 -11.08
CA ILE A 82 -16.17 -2.83 -11.14
C ILE A 82 -16.46 -1.85 -10.01
N TRP A 83 -16.06 -2.18 -8.78
CA TRP A 83 -16.27 -1.30 -7.62
C TRP A 83 -15.57 0.05 -7.82
N HIS A 84 -14.28 0.02 -8.21
CA HIS A 84 -13.50 1.23 -8.41
C HIS A 84 -14.06 2.11 -9.54
N ALA A 85 -14.55 1.52 -10.64
CA ALA A 85 -15.21 2.27 -11.70
C ALA A 85 -16.47 3.01 -11.19
N ARG A 86 -17.28 2.32 -10.38
CA ARG A 86 -18.51 2.88 -9.81
C ARG A 86 -18.23 4.04 -8.86
N GLU A 87 -17.25 3.89 -7.97
CA GLU A 87 -16.85 4.96 -7.06
C GLU A 87 -16.27 6.17 -7.80
N ARG A 88 -15.43 5.92 -8.80
CA ARG A 88 -14.84 6.98 -9.62
C ARG A 88 -15.88 7.77 -10.41
N SER A 89 -16.94 7.12 -10.90
CA SER A 89 -18.05 7.81 -11.58
C SER A 89 -18.85 8.73 -10.63
N GLN A 90 -19.09 8.28 -9.39
CA GLN A 90 -19.82 9.07 -8.38
C GLN A 90 -19.03 10.33 -7.99
N GLN A 91 -17.72 10.19 -7.81
CA GLN A 91 -16.84 11.33 -7.53
C GLN A 91 -16.72 12.25 -8.74
N GLY A 92 -16.66 11.73 -9.97
CA GLY A 92 -16.64 12.54 -11.19
C GLY A 92 -17.89 13.42 -11.36
N GLN A 93 -19.07 12.95 -10.93
CA GLN A 93 -20.31 13.72 -10.99
C GLN A 93 -20.31 14.93 -10.03
N SER A 94 -19.63 14.81 -8.88
CA SER A 94 -19.47 15.89 -7.90
C SER A 94 -18.65 17.07 -8.45
N TRP A 95 -17.57 16.79 -9.18
CA TRP A 95 -16.75 17.83 -9.80
C TRP A 95 -17.44 18.51 -10.99
N PHE A 96 -18.28 17.79 -11.75
CA PHE A 96 -19.06 18.37 -12.86
C PHE A 96 -20.19 19.29 -12.38
N ASN A 97 -20.80 19.01 -11.22
CA ASN A 97 -21.88 19.83 -10.66
C ASN A 97 -21.38 21.02 -9.81
N ALA A 98 -20.05 21.15 -9.64
CA ALA A 98 -19.40 22.24 -8.91
C ALA A 98 -18.77 23.31 -9.84
N CYS A 99 -18.91 23.16 -11.16
CA CYS A 99 -18.56 24.17 -12.16
C CYS A 99 -19.81 24.96 -12.60
#